data_AF-A0A6A4ZAS4-F1
#
_entry.id   AF-A0A6A4ZAS4-F1
#
_cell.length_a   1.000
_cell.length_b   1.000
_cell.length_c   1.000
_cell.angle_alpha   90.00
_cell.angle_beta   90.00
_cell.angle_gamma   90.00
#
_symmetry.space_group_name_H-M   'P 1'
#
loop_
_entity.id
_entity.type
_entity.pdbx_description
1 polymer ?
#
loop_
_entity_poly.entity_id
_entity_poly.type
_entity_poly.pdbx_seq_one_letter_code
_entity_poly.pdbx_strand_id
1 'polypeptide(L)'
;MLAKTRLLAQPALVLLGSTEHARLPIVSFMVRYQDRFLHYNFVCALLNDLFGIQSRGGCMCAAPYSHRLMGIAAKTNQEFAAAICQGAAVLRPGYTRLSLPYFMSKLQVDYILAAVEFVAVNGWRFLPQYNFNQSTGEWVHKRGVTSSPECLQDLQLNSPTPSTTRSDYTLLLDQAATLAQTSQVHLAPLQMAPLPTPIEHLRWFVYPWEAVQDLLNIRSMVVLRPLRCPVLPK
;
A
#
# COMPACT_ATOMS: atom_id res chain seq x y z
N MET A 1 4.21 -19.39 13.76
CA MET A 1 3.78 -18.57 14.91
C MET A 1 4.53 -17.23 15.01
N LEU A 2 5.87 -17.20 14.90
CA LEU A 2 6.68 -15.97 15.03
C LEU A 2 6.26 -14.80 14.13
N ALA A 3 5.96 -15.05 12.84
CA ALA A 3 5.58 -14.00 11.88
C ALA A 3 4.34 -13.21 12.30
N LYS A 4 3.31 -13.90 12.80
CA LYS A 4 2.05 -13.26 13.24
C LYS A 4 2.29 -12.35 14.44
N THR A 5 2.97 -12.85 15.48
CA THR A 5 3.25 -12.07 16.69
C THR A 5 4.08 -10.84 16.39
N ARG A 6 5.07 -10.99 15.51
CA ARG A 6 5.92 -9.89 15.03
C ARG A 6 5.10 -8.78 14.35
N LEU A 7 4.21 -9.14 13.42
CA LEU A 7 3.37 -8.15 12.73
C LEU A 7 2.31 -7.53 13.65
N LEU A 8 1.74 -8.28 14.59
CA LEU A 8 0.79 -7.74 15.58
C LEU A 8 1.41 -6.74 16.55
N ALA A 9 2.73 -6.81 16.76
CA ALA A 9 3.43 -5.85 17.61
C ALA A 9 3.56 -4.45 16.95
N GLN A 10 3.33 -4.33 15.64
CA GLN A 10 3.40 -3.05 14.95
C GLN A 10 2.07 -2.29 15.00
N PRO A 11 2.00 -1.13 15.69
CA PRO A 11 0.74 -0.40 15.88
C PRO A 11 0.18 0.20 14.57
N ALA A 12 1.05 0.48 13.61
CA ALA A 12 0.66 0.96 12.29
C ALA A 12 0.10 -0.16 11.39
N LEU A 13 0.25 -1.44 11.75
CA LEU A 13 -0.31 -2.55 10.98
C LEU A 13 -1.63 -3.00 11.56
N VAL A 14 -2.65 -3.07 10.70
CA VAL A 14 -3.92 -3.70 11.04
C VAL A 14 -4.02 -5.00 10.27
N LEU A 15 -3.84 -6.12 10.97
CA LEU A 15 -4.04 -7.45 10.40
C LEU A 15 -5.53 -7.76 10.29
N LEU A 16 -5.94 -8.31 9.15
CA LEU A 16 -7.33 -8.67 8.89
C LEU A 16 -7.53 -10.19 9.01
N GLY A 17 -8.70 -10.56 9.52
CA GLY A 17 -9.12 -11.95 9.70
C GLY A 17 -8.66 -12.57 11.02
N SER A 18 -9.16 -13.77 11.31
CA SER A 18 -8.96 -14.46 12.58
C SER A 18 -7.49 -14.62 12.95
N THR A 19 -7.12 -14.08 14.12
CA THR A 19 -5.82 -14.29 14.75
C THR A 19 -5.80 -15.57 15.57
N GLU A 20 -6.92 -16.01 16.12
CA GLU A 20 -6.95 -17.07 17.15
C GLU A 20 -6.79 -18.50 16.61
N HIS A 21 -7.00 -18.71 15.31
CA HIS A 21 -7.04 -20.04 14.71
C HIS A 21 -5.82 -20.33 13.85
N ALA A 22 -5.46 -21.62 13.72
CA ALA A 22 -4.48 -22.07 12.75
C ALA A 22 -4.95 -21.70 11.32
N ARG A 23 -4.05 -21.14 10.53
CA ARG A 23 -4.36 -20.65 9.17
C ARG A 23 -3.15 -20.81 8.26
N LEU A 24 -3.42 -20.81 6.95
CA LEU A 24 -2.37 -20.73 5.95
C LEU A 24 -1.50 -19.48 6.18
N PRO A 25 -0.22 -19.49 5.78
CA PRO A 25 0.72 -18.38 5.96
C PRO A 25 0.45 -17.25 4.96
N ILE A 26 -0.78 -16.79 4.96
CA ILE A 26 -1.32 -15.75 4.12
C ILE A 26 -1.73 -14.63 5.06
N VAL A 27 -1.15 -13.46 4.86
CA VAL A 27 -1.35 -12.30 5.72
C VAL A 27 -2.05 -11.22 4.91
N SER A 28 -3.18 -10.76 5.41
CA SER A 28 -3.91 -9.60 4.88
C SER A 28 -3.80 -8.47 5.89
N PHE A 29 -3.41 -7.29 5.43
CA PHE A 29 -3.14 -6.17 6.31
C PHE A 29 -3.40 -4.82 5.65
N MET A 30 -3.67 -3.84 6.50
CA MET A 30 -3.73 -2.42 6.15
C MET A 30 -2.63 -1.68 6.90
N VAL A 31 -2.07 -0.64 6.27
CA VAL A 31 -1.08 0.22 6.92
C VAL A 31 -1.76 1.52 7.31
N ARG A 32 -1.88 1.75 8.61
CA ARG A 32 -2.48 2.95 9.19
C ARG A 32 -1.51 4.11 9.11
N TYR A 33 -2.03 5.27 8.76
CA TYR A 33 -1.34 6.54 8.86
C TYR A 33 -2.31 7.57 9.43
N GLN A 34 -2.05 8.01 10.66
CA GLN A 34 -2.96 8.87 11.43
C GLN A 34 -4.39 8.27 11.46
N ASP A 35 -5.40 9.05 11.10
CA ASP A 35 -6.81 8.64 11.08
C ASP A 35 -7.22 7.86 9.83
N ARG A 36 -6.29 7.58 8.90
CA ARG A 36 -6.54 6.91 7.62
C ARG A 36 -5.53 5.78 7.38
N PHE A 37 -5.45 5.34 6.12
CA PHE A 37 -4.56 4.28 5.69
C PHE A 37 -3.74 4.68 4.46
N LEU A 38 -2.63 3.97 4.25
CA LEU A 38 -1.98 3.94 2.95
C LEU A 38 -2.82 3.10 1.99
N HIS A 39 -2.96 3.55 0.74
CA HIS A 39 -3.72 2.81 -0.26
C HIS A 39 -3.03 1.46 -0.55
N TYR A 40 -3.79 0.37 -0.70
CA TYR A 40 -3.21 -0.97 -0.84
C TYR A 40 -2.32 -1.10 -2.08
N ASN A 41 -2.70 -0.46 -3.20
CA ASN A 41 -1.89 -0.49 -4.43
C ASN A 41 -0.58 0.29 -4.24
N PHE A 42 -0.59 1.36 -3.43
CA PHE A 42 0.64 2.06 -3.07
C PHE A 42 1.56 1.16 -2.25
N VAL A 43 1.02 0.49 -1.23
CA VAL A 43 1.79 -0.45 -0.40
C VAL A 43 2.37 -1.58 -1.26
N CYS A 44 1.58 -2.11 -2.22
CA CYS A 44 2.05 -3.12 -3.15
C CYS A 44 3.18 -2.62 -4.07
N ALA A 45 3.01 -1.43 -4.67
CA ALA A 45 4.03 -0.82 -5.50
C ALA A 45 5.31 -0.55 -4.70
N LEU A 46 5.20 -0.02 -3.49
CA LEU A 46 6.35 0.28 -2.64
C LEU A 46 7.13 -0.99 -2.23
N LEU A 47 6.42 -2.07 -1.87
CA LEU A 47 7.04 -3.36 -1.56
C LEU A 47 7.78 -3.95 -2.77
N ASN A 48 7.21 -3.78 -3.97
CA ASN A 48 7.85 -4.20 -5.21
C ASN A 48 9.11 -3.36 -5.49
N ASP A 49 8.97 -2.03 -5.48
CA ASP A 49 9.99 -1.11 -5.98
C ASP A 49 11.21 -1.05 -5.06
N LEU A 50 11.02 -1.13 -3.73
CA LEU A 50 12.13 -1.09 -2.77
C LEU A 50 12.73 -2.46 -2.48
N PHE A 51 11.91 -3.51 -2.46
CA PHE A 51 12.31 -4.80 -1.89
C PHE A 51 12.21 -5.97 -2.88
N GLY A 52 11.64 -5.76 -4.07
CA GLY A 52 11.35 -6.82 -5.03
C GLY A 52 10.27 -7.79 -4.54
N ILE A 53 9.45 -7.39 -3.56
CA ILE A 53 8.43 -8.26 -2.96
C ILE A 53 7.11 -8.09 -3.69
N GLN A 54 6.72 -9.12 -4.42
CA GLN A 54 5.41 -9.18 -5.08
C GLN A 54 4.30 -9.42 -4.07
N SER A 55 3.32 -8.52 -4.04
CA SER A 55 2.13 -8.62 -3.20
C SER A 55 0.88 -8.34 -4.03
N ARG A 56 -0.30 -8.68 -3.48
CA ARG A 56 -1.58 -8.43 -4.16
C ARG A 56 -2.43 -7.47 -3.34
N GLY A 57 -2.99 -6.46 -4.01
CA GLY A 57 -3.87 -5.48 -3.41
C GLY A 57 -5.33 -5.64 -3.88
N GLY A 58 -6.27 -5.15 -3.07
CA GLY A 58 -7.67 -4.96 -3.46
C GLY A 58 -8.68 -5.84 -2.73
N CYS A 59 -9.96 -5.67 -3.08
CA CYS A 59 -11.03 -6.54 -2.59
C CYS A 59 -10.90 -7.93 -3.27
N MET A 60 -10.64 -8.96 -2.47
CA MET A 60 -10.54 -10.33 -2.99
C MET A 60 -11.93 -10.83 -3.43
N CYS A 61 -11.99 -11.94 -4.18
CA CYS A 61 -13.20 -12.54 -4.79
C CYS A 61 -14.42 -12.75 -3.86
N ALA A 62 -14.28 -12.49 -2.56
CA ALA A 62 -15.35 -12.37 -1.58
C ALA A 62 -15.43 -10.93 -1.05
N ALA A 63 -15.89 -10.00 -1.90
CA ALA A 63 -16.02 -8.58 -1.55
C ALA A 63 -16.87 -8.35 -0.27
N PRO A 64 -18.02 -9.03 -0.05
CA PRO A 64 -18.81 -8.84 1.18
C PRO A 64 -18.04 -9.19 2.46
N TYR A 65 -17.22 -10.23 2.43
CA TYR A 65 -16.37 -10.61 3.57
C TYR A 65 -15.27 -9.58 3.81
N SER A 66 -14.63 -9.11 2.73
CA SER A 66 -13.60 -8.05 2.79
C SER A 66 -14.16 -6.77 3.42
N HIS A 67 -15.36 -6.36 3.02
CA HIS A 67 -16.03 -5.17 3.56
C HIS A 67 -16.37 -5.33 5.04
N ARG A 68 -16.78 -6.53 5.47
CA ARG A 68 -17.04 -6.82 6.88
C ARG A 68 -15.78 -6.73 7.74
N LEU A 69 -14.66 -7.29 7.26
CA LEU A 69 -13.36 -7.19 7.94
C LEU A 69 -12.88 -5.74 8.04
N MET A 70 -13.15 -4.94 7.01
CA MET A 70 -12.84 -3.51 6.96
C MET A 70 -13.86 -2.64 7.73
N GLY A 71 -14.89 -3.25 8.34
CA GLY A 71 -15.95 -2.55 9.07
C GLY A 71 -16.80 -1.59 8.23
N ILE A 72 -16.88 -1.83 6.92
CA ILE A 72 -17.66 -1.01 6.00
C ILE A 72 -19.14 -1.39 6.11
N ALA A 73 -19.99 -0.40 6.40
CA ALA A 73 -21.44 -0.58 6.46
C ALA A 73 -22.02 -0.83 5.06
N ALA A 74 -23.15 -1.54 4.99
CA ALA A 74 -23.80 -1.88 3.72
C ALA A 74 -24.17 -0.62 2.89
N LYS A 75 -24.63 0.45 3.55
CA LYS A 75 -24.92 1.74 2.89
C LYS A 75 -23.66 2.35 2.26
N THR A 76 -22.58 2.44 3.02
CA THR A 76 -21.29 2.96 2.54
C THR A 76 -20.72 2.12 1.39
N ASN A 77 -20.94 0.80 1.41
CA ASN A 77 -20.56 -0.08 0.31
C ASN A 77 -21.31 0.25 -1.00
N GLN A 78 -22.60 0.59 -0.93
CA GLN A 78 -23.36 1.03 -2.10
C GLN A 78 -22.82 2.36 -2.65
N GLU A 79 -22.45 3.29 -1.77
CA GLU A 79 -21.83 4.56 -2.16
C GLU A 79 -20.46 4.33 -2.84
N PHE A 80 -19.63 3.43 -2.31
CA PHE A 80 -18.39 3.00 -2.97
C PHE A 80 -18.65 2.42 -4.35
N ALA A 81 -19.61 1.50 -4.48
CA ALA A 81 -19.95 0.90 -5.76
C ALA A 81 -20.38 1.96 -6.79
N ALA A 82 -21.24 2.91 -6.39
CA ALA A 82 -21.67 4.00 -7.25
C ALA A 82 -20.50 4.88 -7.70
N ALA A 83 -19.61 5.28 -6.78
CA ALA A 83 -18.44 6.09 -7.11
C ALA A 83 -17.45 5.37 -8.06
N ILE A 84 -17.26 4.06 -7.86
CA ILE A 84 -16.41 3.24 -8.74
C ILE A 84 -17.02 3.16 -10.14
N CYS A 85 -18.34 2.96 -10.27
CA CYS A 85 -19.03 2.97 -11.55
C CYS A 85 -18.94 4.33 -12.29
N GLN A 86 -18.78 5.43 -11.55
CA GLN A 86 -18.56 6.77 -12.09
C GLN A 86 -17.09 7.05 -12.47
N GLY A 87 -16.21 6.05 -12.39
CA GLY A 87 -14.81 6.16 -12.79
C GLY A 87 -13.85 6.56 -11.68
N ALA A 88 -14.24 6.45 -10.40
CA ALA A 88 -13.34 6.66 -9.26
C ALA A 88 -12.85 5.32 -8.68
N ALA A 89 -12.16 4.50 -9.49
CA ALA A 89 -11.72 3.17 -9.05
C ALA A 89 -10.74 3.18 -7.87
N VAL A 90 -9.99 4.27 -7.67
CA VAL A 90 -9.11 4.46 -6.50
C VAL A 90 -9.85 4.41 -5.15
N LEU A 91 -11.17 4.67 -5.14
CA LEU A 91 -11.97 4.56 -3.93
C LEU A 91 -12.29 3.13 -3.53
N ARG A 92 -12.02 2.14 -4.40
CA ARG A 92 -12.31 0.74 -4.12
C ARG A 92 -11.68 0.35 -2.78
N PRO A 93 -12.48 -0.11 -1.79
CA PRO A 93 -11.92 -0.54 -0.53
C PRO A 93 -11.12 -1.83 -0.71
N GLY A 94 -10.00 -1.95 -0.01
CA GLY A 94 -9.19 -3.16 -0.03
C GLY A 94 -8.02 -3.10 0.94
N TYR A 95 -7.19 -4.13 0.86
CA TYR A 95 -6.03 -4.32 1.71
C TYR A 95 -4.91 -5.02 0.93
N THR A 96 -3.71 -5.01 1.47
CA THR A 96 -2.57 -5.73 0.89
C THR A 96 -2.55 -7.17 1.43
N ARG A 97 -2.25 -8.12 0.55
CA ARG A 97 -2.12 -9.54 0.87
C ARG A 97 -0.76 -10.06 0.44
N LEU A 98 -0.11 -10.76 1.35
CA LEU A 98 1.13 -11.49 1.15
C LEU A 98 0.91 -12.98 1.44
N SER A 99 1.52 -13.84 0.64
CA SER A 99 1.56 -15.29 0.85
C SER A 99 3.02 -15.68 1.06
N LEU A 100 3.30 -16.42 2.14
CA LEU A 100 4.63 -16.95 2.43
C LEU A 100 4.63 -18.44 2.08
N PRO A 101 5.19 -18.86 0.94
CA PRO A 101 5.17 -20.27 0.54
C PRO A 101 5.99 -21.14 1.49
N TYR A 102 5.63 -22.43 1.59
CA TYR A 102 6.27 -23.37 2.51
C TYR A 102 7.76 -23.61 2.23
N PHE A 103 8.20 -23.41 0.97
CA PHE A 103 9.58 -23.60 0.54
C PHE A 103 10.47 -22.38 0.81
N MET A 104 9.92 -21.30 1.37
CA MET A 104 10.66 -20.09 1.68
C MET A 104 11.55 -20.31 2.91
N SER A 105 12.83 -19.95 2.80
CA SER A 105 13.78 -20.04 3.91
C SER A 105 13.42 -19.05 5.04
N LYS A 106 13.87 -19.35 6.26
CA LYS A 106 13.68 -18.44 7.40
C LYS A 106 14.22 -17.03 7.12
N LEU A 107 15.38 -16.92 6.47
CA LEU A 107 15.99 -15.63 6.10
C LEU A 107 15.08 -14.82 5.15
N GLN A 108 14.49 -15.47 4.16
CA GLN A 108 13.55 -14.81 3.23
C GLN A 108 12.27 -14.36 3.94
N VAL A 109 11.73 -15.20 4.83
CA VAL A 109 10.56 -14.82 5.64
C VAL A 109 10.90 -13.63 6.54
N ASP A 110 12.04 -13.65 7.21
CA ASP A 110 12.47 -12.57 8.09
C ASP A 110 12.69 -11.25 7.33
N TYR A 111 13.24 -11.31 6.12
CA TYR A 111 13.37 -10.17 5.21
C TYR A 111 12.02 -9.58 4.80
N ILE A 112 11.06 -10.42 4.38
CA ILE A 112 9.72 -9.96 3.99
C ILE A 112 9.01 -9.30 5.17
N LEU A 113 9.11 -9.88 6.37
CA LEU A 113 8.52 -9.30 7.56
C LEU A 113 9.18 -7.96 7.91
N ALA A 114 10.51 -7.86 7.82
CA ALA A 114 11.22 -6.60 8.02
C ALA A 114 10.82 -5.52 7.00
N ALA A 115 10.63 -5.89 5.74
CA ALA A 115 10.14 -4.98 4.70
C ALA A 115 8.71 -4.48 4.98
N VAL A 116 7.81 -5.36 5.44
CA VAL A 116 6.45 -4.97 5.83
C VAL A 116 6.47 -4.03 7.03
N GLU A 117 7.29 -4.30 8.05
CA GLU A 117 7.48 -3.41 9.20
C GLU A 117 8.05 -2.06 8.77
N PHE A 118 9.03 -2.06 7.87
CA PHE A 118 9.59 -0.85 7.32
C PHE A 118 8.53 0.00 6.62
N VAL A 119 7.70 -0.61 5.76
CA VAL A 119 6.61 0.09 5.08
C VAL A 119 5.56 0.59 6.07
N ALA A 120 5.30 -0.16 7.15
CA ALA A 120 4.37 0.26 8.19
C ALA A 120 4.81 1.56 8.88
N VAL A 121 6.11 1.71 9.14
CA VAL A 121 6.68 2.86 9.87
C VAL A 121 7.03 4.02 8.93
N ASN A 122 7.63 3.71 7.77
CA ASN A 122 8.24 4.70 6.89
C ASN A 122 7.53 4.85 5.54
N GLY A 123 6.56 4.00 5.20
CA GLY A 123 5.96 3.97 3.87
C GLY A 123 5.31 5.28 3.45
N TRP A 124 4.72 6.01 4.38
CA TRP A 124 4.11 7.33 4.15
C TRP A 124 5.12 8.36 3.60
N ARG A 125 6.40 8.24 3.95
CA ARG A 125 7.47 9.16 3.50
C ARG A 125 7.73 9.08 2.01
N PHE A 126 7.31 7.99 1.36
CA PHE A 126 7.49 7.75 -0.06
C PHE A 126 6.28 8.17 -0.89
N LEU A 127 5.11 8.41 -0.28
CA LEU A 127 3.90 8.85 -1.00
C LEU A 127 4.16 10.01 -1.99
N PRO A 128 4.95 11.06 -1.66
CA PRO A 128 5.20 12.17 -2.58
C PRO A 128 5.98 11.79 -3.85
N GLN A 129 6.61 10.62 -3.86
CA GLN A 129 7.39 10.11 -4.99
C GLN A 129 6.53 9.30 -5.97
N TYR A 130 5.25 9.07 -5.65
CA TYR A 130 4.32 8.31 -6.47
C TYR A 130 3.21 9.19 -7.01
N ASN A 131 2.78 8.87 -8.23
CA ASN A 131 1.54 9.34 -8.81
C ASN A 131 0.50 8.24 -8.66
N PHE A 132 -0.76 8.62 -8.47
CA PHE A 132 -1.87 7.69 -8.49
C PHE A 132 -2.88 8.10 -9.55
N ASN A 133 -3.45 7.11 -10.22
CA ASN A 133 -4.50 7.32 -11.19
C ASN A 133 -5.86 7.10 -10.52
N GLN A 134 -6.73 8.11 -10.51
CA GLN A 134 -8.04 8.02 -9.90
C GLN A 134 -8.96 7.02 -10.61
N SER A 135 -8.83 6.86 -11.93
CA SER A 135 -9.71 6.03 -12.75
C SER A 135 -9.33 4.55 -12.74
N THR A 136 -8.05 4.23 -12.61
CA THR A 136 -7.57 2.83 -12.53
C THR A 136 -7.26 2.40 -11.09
N GLY A 137 -6.99 3.34 -10.19
CA GLY A 137 -6.51 3.08 -8.83
C GLY A 137 -5.03 2.66 -8.77
N GLU A 138 -4.31 2.74 -9.89
CA GLU A 138 -2.89 2.38 -9.98
C GLU A 138 -2.00 3.43 -9.31
N TRP A 139 -0.86 2.98 -8.78
CA TRP A 139 0.16 3.81 -8.18
C TRP A 139 1.49 3.51 -8.85
N VAL A 140 2.14 4.55 -9.37
CA VAL A 140 3.38 4.43 -10.14
C VAL A 140 4.38 5.44 -9.61
N HIS A 141 5.62 5.01 -9.42
CA HIS A 141 6.70 5.90 -9.03
C HIS A 141 6.93 6.97 -10.12
N LYS A 142 7.15 8.23 -9.76
CA LYS A 142 7.29 9.35 -10.71
C LYS A 142 8.41 9.18 -11.74
N ARG A 143 9.44 8.39 -11.40
CA ARG A 143 10.56 8.04 -12.31
C ARG A 143 10.39 6.67 -12.98
N GLY A 144 9.30 5.95 -12.66
CA GLY A 144 9.04 4.63 -13.22
C GLY A 144 8.68 4.75 -14.69
N VAL A 145 9.40 4.02 -15.55
CA VAL A 145 9.03 3.85 -16.96
C VAL A 145 8.09 2.66 -17.03
N THR A 146 6.79 2.91 -17.09
CA THR A 146 5.79 1.86 -17.37
C THR A 146 5.61 1.75 -18.88
N SER A 147 6.56 1.13 -19.58
CA SER A 147 6.26 0.58 -20.90
C SER A 147 5.59 -0.77 -20.68
N SER A 148 4.31 -0.77 -20.32
CA SER A 148 3.54 -2.00 -20.35
C SER A 148 3.37 -2.39 -21.82
N PRO A 149 3.76 -3.61 -22.22
CA PRO A 149 3.52 -4.07 -23.58
C PRO A 149 2.00 -4.06 -23.84
N GLU A 150 1.58 -3.50 -24.98
CA GLU A 150 0.16 -3.38 -25.33
C GLU A 150 -0.45 -4.76 -25.61
N CYS A 151 0.36 -5.69 -26.11
CA CYS A 151 -0.02 -7.07 -26.30
C CYS A 151 1.07 -8.03 -25.85
N LEU A 152 0.68 -9.30 -25.65
CA LEU A 152 1.60 -10.37 -25.26
C LEU A 152 2.77 -10.53 -26.24
N GLN A 153 2.57 -10.17 -27.52
CA GLN A 153 3.58 -10.32 -28.57
C GLN A 153 4.73 -9.31 -28.44
N ASP A 154 4.50 -8.20 -27.74
CA ASP A 154 5.51 -7.17 -27.50
C ASP A 154 6.45 -7.55 -26.34
N LEU A 155 6.17 -8.65 -25.63
CA LEU A 155 7.04 -9.17 -24.57
C LEU A 155 8.30 -9.82 -25.17
N GLN A 156 9.42 -9.11 -25.03
CA GLN A 156 10.74 -9.66 -25.33
C GLN A 156 11.18 -10.60 -24.19
N LEU A 157 10.80 -11.88 -24.28
CA LEU A 157 11.17 -12.92 -23.31
C LEU A 157 12.68 -13.23 -23.30
N ASN A 158 13.43 -12.77 -24.29
CA ASN A 158 14.88 -12.96 -24.42
C ASN A 158 15.70 -11.94 -23.60
N SER A 159 15.18 -11.56 -22.43
CA SER A 159 15.93 -10.70 -21.51
C SER A 159 17.13 -11.47 -20.94
N PRO A 160 18.31 -10.83 -20.79
CA PRO A 160 19.44 -11.48 -20.13
C PRO A 160 18.99 -11.98 -18.76
N THR A 161 19.33 -13.23 -18.42
CA THR A 161 19.10 -13.78 -17.09
C THR A 161 19.70 -12.81 -16.06
N PRO A 162 18.90 -12.25 -15.14
CA PRO A 162 19.45 -11.40 -14.10
C PRO A 162 20.51 -12.20 -13.35
N SER A 163 21.66 -11.59 -13.08
CA SER A 163 22.77 -12.24 -12.40
C SER A 163 22.26 -12.84 -11.09
N THR A 164 22.48 -14.15 -10.89
CA THR A 164 22.06 -14.94 -9.72
C THR A 164 22.83 -14.56 -8.44
N THR A 165 23.34 -13.33 -8.33
CA THR A 165 24.00 -12.83 -7.15
C THR A 165 22.93 -12.70 -6.06
N ARG A 166 22.96 -13.63 -5.10
CA ARG A 166 22.08 -13.61 -3.93
C ARG A 166 22.23 -12.26 -3.24
N SER A 167 21.22 -11.40 -3.35
CA SER A 167 21.24 -10.08 -2.72
C SER A 167 21.34 -10.24 -1.20
N ASP A 168 22.20 -9.45 -0.58
CA ASP A 168 22.24 -9.33 0.88
C ASP A 168 20.98 -8.57 1.33
N TYR A 169 20.08 -9.28 2.00
CA TYR A 169 18.83 -8.70 2.50
C TYR A 169 19.07 -7.56 3.49
N THR A 170 20.18 -7.58 4.23
CA THR A 170 20.56 -6.52 5.17
C THR A 170 20.85 -5.24 4.43
N LEU A 171 21.65 -5.33 3.36
CA LEU A 171 21.99 -4.19 2.52
C LEU A 171 20.74 -3.54 1.90
N LEU A 172 19.78 -4.34 1.43
CA LEU A 172 18.53 -3.82 0.86
C LEU A 172 17.69 -3.05 1.92
N LEU A 173 17.64 -3.54 3.15
CA LEU A 173 16.95 -2.86 4.25
C LEU A 173 17.67 -1.54 4.63
N ASP A 174 19.00 -1.54 4.66
CA ASP A 174 19.81 -0.34 4.97
C ASP A 174 19.68 0.73 3.87
N GLN A 175 19.65 0.31 2.60
CA GLN A 175 19.39 1.18 1.46
C GLN A 175 17.99 1.80 1.57
N ALA A 176 16.96 1.00 1.86
CA ALA A 176 15.61 1.51 2.05
C ALA A 176 15.53 2.52 3.21
N ALA A 177 16.23 2.26 4.33
CA ALA A 177 16.32 3.19 5.45
C ALA A 177 16.97 4.52 5.06
N THR A 178 18.06 4.48 4.30
CA THR A 178 18.73 5.68 3.76
C THR A 178 17.80 6.47 2.83
N LEU A 179 17.05 5.79 1.96
CA LEU A 179 16.07 6.42 1.08
C LEU A 179 14.92 7.07 1.85
N ALA A 180 14.44 6.46 2.94
CA ALA A 180 13.41 7.04 3.79
C ALA A 180 13.89 8.31 4.53
N GLN A 181 15.17 8.38 4.87
CA GLN A 181 15.75 9.58 5.50
C GLN A 181 15.94 10.72 4.50
N THR A 182 16.30 10.39 3.26
CA THR A 182 16.56 11.36 2.19
C THR A 182 15.31 11.77 1.39
N SER A 183 14.17 11.11 1.62
CA SER A 183 12.92 11.38 0.88
C SER A 183 12.38 12.80 1.05
N GLN A 184 12.83 13.54 2.07
CA GLN A 184 12.51 14.96 2.29
C GLN A 184 13.15 15.91 1.27
N VAL A 185 14.26 15.50 0.64
CA VAL A 185 15.12 16.39 -0.17
C VAL A 185 14.62 16.53 -1.61
N HIS A 186 13.77 15.61 -2.09
CA HIS A 186 13.30 15.55 -3.48
C HIS A 186 11.79 15.75 -3.62
N LEU A 187 11.25 16.77 -2.96
CA LEU A 187 9.86 17.17 -3.13
C LEU A 187 9.70 17.99 -4.41
N ALA A 188 9.62 17.31 -5.55
CA ALA A 188 9.12 17.94 -6.78
C ALA A 188 7.70 18.46 -6.54
N PRO A 189 7.28 19.57 -7.19
CA PRO A 189 5.93 20.10 -7.04
C PRO A 189 4.90 19.00 -7.30
N LEU A 190 4.04 18.76 -6.30
CA LEU A 190 2.99 17.77 -6.41
C LEU A 190 1.81 18.37 -7.15
N GLN A 191 1.37 17.69 -8.22
CA GLN A 191 0.09 18.00 -8.83
C GLN A 191 -1.03 17.53 -7.87
N MET A 192 -1.75 18.51 -7.31
CA MET A 192 -2.92 18.23 -6.47
C MET A 192 -4.11 17.97 -7.38
N ALA A 193 -4.51 16.70 -7.47
CA ALA A 193 -5.73 16.26 -8.11
C ALA A 193 -6.58 15.53 -7.06
N PRO A 194 -7.31 16.25 -6.19
CA PRO A 194 -8.22 15.63 -5.24
C PRO A 194 -9.38 14.94 -5.97
N LEU A 195 -10.09 14.05 -5.27
CA LEU A 195 -11.32 13.48 -5.79
C LEU A 195 -12.42 14.56 -5.85
N PRO A 196 -13.41 14.41 -6.73
CA PRO A 196 -14.59 15.27 -6.75
C PRO A 196 -15.27 15.35 -5.37
N THR A 197 -15.67 16.57 -4.97
CA THR A 197 -16.32 16.85 -3.68
C THR A 197 -17.45 15.89 -3.29
N PRO A 198 -18.34 15.44 -4.21
CA PRO A 198 -19.45 14.54 -3.86
C PRO A 198 -19.01 13.15 -3.38
N ILE A 199 -17.78 12.73 -3.66
CA ILE A 199 -17.24 11.39 -3.33
C ILE A 199 -16.02 11.44 -2.42
N GLU A 200 -15.49 12.63 -2.12
CA GLU A 200 -14.34 12.83 -1.22
C GLU A 200 -14.60 12.27 0.18
N HIS A 201 -15.86 12.19 0.64
CA HIS A 201 -16.20 11.61 1.95
C HIS A 201 -15.97 10.10 2.04
N LEU A 202 -15.89 9.41 0.91
CA LEU A 202 -15.61 7.98 0.83
C LEU A 202 -14.10 7.67 0.91
N ARG A 203 -13.25 8.69 0.83
CA ARG A 203 -11.80 8.48 0.81
C ARG A 203 -11.31 7.88 2.14
N TRP A 204 -10.81 6.66 2.07
CA TRP A 204 -10.27 5.94 3.21
C TRP A 204 -8.72 5.98 3.29
N PHE A 205 -8.07 6.55 2.28
CA PHE A 205 -6.61 6.61 2.17
C PHE A 205 -6.06 8.05 2.18
N VAL A 206 -4.76 8.19 2.41
CA VAL A 206 -4.04 9.48 2.49
C VAL A 206 -3.51 9.90 1.13
N TYR A 207 -3.60 11.20 0.81
CA TYR A 207 -3.03 11.74 -0.42
C TYR A 207 -1.52 12.00 -0.33
N PRO A 208 -0.81 11.96 -1.48
CA PRO A 208 0.61 12.30 -1.51
C PRO A 208 0.96 13.68 -0.95
N TRP A 209 0.16 14.70 -1.21
CA TRP A 209 0.40 16.07 -0.72
C TRP A 209 0.07 16.25 0.77
N GLU A 210 -0.84 15.45 1.33
CA GLU A 210 -1.09 15.45 2.78
C GLU A 210 0.15 14.95 3.52
N ALA A 211 0.84 13.93 2.99
CA ALA A 211 2.10 13.44 3.56
C ALA A 211 3.26 14.46 3.46
N VAL A 212 3.27 15.33 2.45
CA VAL A 212 4.30 16.38 2.32
C VAL A 212 4.21 17.44 3.41
N GLN A 213 2.99 17.82 3.79
CA GLN A 213 2.79 18.79 4.87
C GLN A 213 3.45 18.30 6.17
N ASP A 214 3.28 17.01 6.46
CA ASP A 214 3.89 16.35 7.61
C ASP A 214 5.43 16.24 7.47
N LEU A 215 5.95 15.93 6.26
CA LEU A 215 7.40 15.87 6.02
C LEU A 215 8.11 17.21 6.21
N LEU A 216 7.48 18.31 5.77
CA LEU A 216 8.04 19.65 5.86
C LEU A 216 7.79 20.31 7.22
N ASN A 217 7.09 19.62 8.14
CA ASN A 217 6.66 20.14 9.44
C ASN A 217 5.93 21.50 9.32
N ILE A 218 5.31 21.76 8.17
CA ILE A 218 4.59 23.01 7.92
C ILE A 218 3.23 22.82 8.59
N ARG A 219 3.06 23.44 9.78
CA ARG A 219 1.77 23.60 10.47
C ARG A 219 0.82 24.54 9.72
N SER A 220 0.77 24.50 8.40
CA SER A 220 -0.20 25.26 7.63
C SER A 220 -1.54 24.52 7.69
N MET A 221 -2.34 24.87 8.71
CA MET A 221 -3.80 25.10 8.75
C MET A 221 -4.77 24.38 7.79
N VAL A 222 -4.37 23.40 6.99
CA VAL A 222 -5.29 22.42 6.47
C VAL A 222 -5.37 21.37 7.55
N VAL A 223 -6.20 21.66 8.56
CA VAL A 223 -6.83 20.59 9.33
C VAL A 223 -7.27 19.59 8.27
N LEU A 224 -6.65 18.41 8.22
CA LEU A 224 -7.18 17.27 7.48
C LEU A 224 -8.65 17.29 7.88
N ARG A 225 -9.55 17.69 6.98
CA ARG A 225 -10.97 17.78 7.34
C ARG A 225 -11.24 16.45 8.00
N PRO A 226 -11.81 16.41 9.22
CA PRO A 226 -12.04 15.17 9.94
C PRO A 226 -13.15 14.41 9.21
N LEU A 227 -12.83 13.93 8.02
CA LEU A 227 -13.50 12.87 7.31
C LEU A 227 -13.16 11.67 8.16
N ARG A 228 -14.09 11.32 9.05
CA ARG A 228 -14.05 10.05 9.75
C ARG A 228 -13.84 9.00 8.68
N CYS A 229 -12.71 8.29 8.76
CA CYS A 229 -12.41 7.24 7.81
C CYS A 229 -13.61 6.28 7.76
N PRO A 230 -14.22 6.07 6.58
CA PRO A 230 -15.40 5.21 6.46
C PRO A 230 -15.06 3.73 6.71
N VAL A 231 -13.77 3.42 6.83
CA VAL A 231 -13.21 2.09 7.03
C VAL A 231 -12.70 1.98 8.46
N LEU A 232 -13.33 1.11 9.24
CA LEU A 232 -13.03 0.83 10.64
C LEU A 232 -12.78 -0.67 10.79
N PRO A 233 -11.57 -1.16 10.46
CA PRO A 233 -11.29 -2.59 10.48
C PRO A 233 -11.48 -3.18 11.88
N LYS A 234 -12.02 -4.41 11.92
CA LYS A 234 -12.35 -5.17 13.12
C LYS A 234 -11.45 -6.38 13.30
#